data_AF-A0A3D0HGY9-F1
#
_entry.id   AF-A0A3D0HGY9-F1
#
_cell.length_a   1.000
_cell.length_b   1.000
_cell.length_c   1.000
_cell.angle_alpha   90.00
_cell.angle_beta   90.00
_cell.angle_gamma   90.00
#
_symmetry.space_group_name_H-M   'P 1'
#
loop_
_entity.id
_entity.type
_entity.pdbx_description
1 polymer ?
#
loop_
_entity_poly.entity_id
_entity_poly.type
_entity_poly.pdbx_seq_one_letter_code
_entity_poly.pdbx_strand_id
1 'polypeptide(L)' 'MRAGSIVLGVTNSSAGNASRQPTNVPVKRLDLELPLPATAHAGDAGIDLHARVDALLPARGGRVLVATGIAVAIPVGFFG' A
#
# COMPACT_ATOMS: atom_id res chain seq x y z
N MET A 1 -18.56 10.13 -3.22
CA MET A 1 -17.59 9.01 -3.17
C MET A 1 -16.32 9.46 -3.89
N ARG A 2 -15.11 9.37 -3.30
CA ARG A 2 -13.87 9.77 -3.98
C ARG A 2 -12.92 8.57 -4.08
N ALA A 3 -12.83 7.99 -5.28
CA ALA A 3 -11.75 7.07 -5.64
C ALA A 3 -10.44 7.87 -5.74
N GLY A 4 -9.36 7.33 -5.19
CA GLY A 4 -8.00 7.88 -5.30
C GLY A 4 -7.11 6.93 -6.10
N SER A 5 -5.85 7.32 -6.27
CA SER A 5 -4.84 6.51 -6.94
C SER A 5 -3.53 6.70 -6.22
N ILE A 6 -2.76 5.64 -6.00
CA ILE A 6 -1.42 5.71 -5.41
C ILE A 6 -0.44 5.22 -6.46
N VAL A 7 0.58 6.03 -6.73
CA VAL A 7 1.65 5.65 -7.65
C VAL A 7 2.72 4.93 -6.84
N LEU A 8 2.94 3.64 -7.12
CA LEU A 8 3.95 2.81 -6.45
C LEU A 8 5.16 2.60 -7.37
N GLY A 9 6.35 2.93 -6.86
CA GLY A 9 7.62 2.74 -7.55
C GLY A 9 8.18 1.34 -7.33
N VAL A 10 7.87 0.36 -8.17
CA VAL A 10 8.50 -0.97 -8.11
C VAL A 10 9.72 -0.98 -9.04
N THR A 11 10.90 -1.38 -8.55
CA THR A 11 12.07 -1.68 -9.40
C THR A 11 12.35 -3.19 -9.43
N ASN A 12 12.54 -3.74 -10.64
CA ASN A 12 13.23 -5.00 -10.89
C ASN A 12 13.79 -4.93 -12.32
N SER A 13 15.10 -4.99 -12.47
CA SER A 13 15.77 -4.82 -13.77
C SER A 13 16.58 -6.08 -14.08
N SER A 14 16.13 -6.86 -15.05
CA SER A 14 17.03 -7.73 -15.82
C SER A 14 16.91 -7.32 -17.29
N ALA A 15 18.02 -6.83 -17.83
CA ALA A 15 18.26 -6.31 -19.19
C ALA A 15 18.04 -4.78 -19.39
N GLY A 16 19.18 -4.08 -19.46
CA GLY A 16 19.45 -2.99 -20.40
C GLY A 16 18.51 -1.77 -20.41
N ASN A 17 18.88 -0.73 -19.65
CA ASN A 17 18.64 0.69 -19.96
C ASN A 17 17.25 1.09 -20.54
N ALA A 18 16.17 0.82 -19.81
CA ALA A 18 14.89 1.50 -20.00
C ALA A 18 14.41 2.09 -18.68
N SER A 19 14.04 3.37 -18.66
CA SER A 19 13.49 4.07 -17.50
C SER A 19 12.19 3.38 -17.06
N ARG A 20 12.24 2.67 -15.92
CA ARG A 20 11.09 1.93 -15.39
C ARG A 20 10.01 2.93 -14.99
N GLN A 21 8.89 2.89 -15.71
CA GLN A 21 7.79 3.81 -15.48
C GLN A 21 7.09 3.47 -14.14
N PRO A 22 6.73 4.49 -13.35
CA PRO A 22 5.95 4.29 -12.14
C PRO A 22 4.66 3.50 -12.45
N THR A 23 4.34 2.51 -11.61
CA THR A 23 3.10 1.73 -11.77
C THR A 23 2.01 2.37 -10.92
N ASN A 24 0.90 2.71 -11.55
CA ASN A 24 -0.23 3.27 -10.83
C ASN A 24 -1.09 2.13 -10.25
N VAL A 25 -1.35 2.19 -8.94
CA VAL A 25 -2.21 1.24 -8.23
C VAL A 25 -3.46 1.99 -7.78
N PRO A 26 -4.63 1.72 -8.37
CA PRO A 26 -5.88 2.33 -7.93
C PRO A 26 -6.18 1.96 -6.48
N VAL A 27 -6.55 2.96 -5.67
CA VAL A 27 -6.87 2.78 -4.26
C VAL A 27 -8.20 3.43 -3.92
N LYS A 28 -9.06 2.67 -3.26
CA LYS A 28 -10.31 3.16 -2.70
C LYS A 28 -10.18 3.26 -1.20
N ARG A 29 -10.31 4.47 -0.66
CA ARG A 29 -10.52 4.67 0.77
C ARG A 29 -11.92 4.15 1.15
N LEU A 30 -11.96 3.13 1.98
CA LEU A 30 -13.18 2.60 2.59
C LEU A 30 -13.52 3.41 3.85
N ASP A 31 -12.48 3.91 4.52
CA ASP A 31 -12.57 4.88 5.60
C ASP A 31 -12.03 6.23 5.12
N LEU A 32 -12.87 7.27 5.13
CA LEU A 32 -12.50 8.60 4.62
C LEU A 32 -11.77 9.46 5.64
N GLU A 33 -11.81 9.08 6.92
CA GLU A 33 -11.12 9.76 8.01
C GLU A 33 -9.62 9.41 8.04
N LEU A 34 -9.25 8.27 7.42
CA LEU A 34 -7.86 7.88 7.27
C LEU A 34 -7.18 8.58 6.08
N PRO A 35 -5.89 8.92 6.21
CA PRO A 35 -5.09 9.42 5.10
C PRO A 35 -4.89 8.35 4.03
N LEU A 36 -4.51 8.77 2.82
CA LEU A 36 -4.01 7.82 1.83
C LEU A 36 -2.63 7.29 2.26
N PRO A 37 -2.33 6.00 2.05
CA PRO A 37 -0.98 5.45 2.20
C PRO A 37 0.06 6.26 1.44
N ALA A 38 1.23 6.40 2.02
CA ALA A 38 2.35 7.12 1.43
C ALA A 38 3.68 6.44 1.78
N THR A 39 4.71 6.74 1.01
CA THR A 39 6.10 6.40 1.36
C THR A 39 6.58 7.34 2.46
N ALA A 40 7.28 6.82 3.47
CA ALA A 40 7.90 7.65 4.50
C ALA A 40 9.04 8.51 3.92
N HIS A 41 9.82 7.95 3.00
CA HIS A 41 10.94 8.59 2.34
C HIS A 41 10.90 8.41 0.82
N ALA A 42 11.58 9.32 0.11
CA ALA A 42 11.71 9.23 -1.33
C ALA A 42 12.54 8.00 -1.72
N GLY A 43 11.96 7.12 -2.53
CA GLY A 43 12.62 5.89 -3.01
C GLY A 43 12.36 4.65 -2.15
N ASP A 44 11.54 4.74 -1.10
CA ASP A 44 11.13 3.57 -0.33
C ASP A 44 10.42 2.53 -1.21
N ALA A 45 10.72 1.25 -0.96
CA ALA A 45 10.12 0.14 -1.70
C ALA A 45 8.67 -0.16 -1.28
N GLY A 46 8.28 0.22 -0.06
CA GLY A 46 6.95 0.01 0.51
C GLY A 46 6.22 1.31 0.81
N ILE A 47 4.94 1.17 1.16
CA ILE A 47 4.09 2.28 1.62
C ILE A 47 3.49 1.94 2.97
N ASP A 48 3.33 2.96 3.80
CA ASP A 48 2.80 2.78 5.15
C ASP A 48 1.28 2.64 5.14
N LEU A 49 0.79 1.63 5.87
CA LEU A 49 -0.64 1.39 6.08
C LEU A 49 -1.04 1.79 7.49
N HIS A 50 -2.17 2.50 7.59
CA HIS A 50 -2.76 2.85 8.87
C HIS A 50 -3.68 1.74 9.37
N ALA A 51 -3.64 1.48 10.68
CA ALA A 51 -4.68 0.72 11.34
C ALA A 51 -5.98 1.54 11.36
N ARG A 52 -7.09 0.94 10.95
CA ARG A 52 -8.42 1.57 11.00
C ARG A 52 -9.02 1.52 12.40
N VAL A 53 -8.63 0.54 13.19
CA VAL A 53 -9.17 0.27 14.51
C VAL A 53 -8.04 0.00 15.48
N ASP A 54 -8.24 0.38 16.73
CA ASP A 54 -7.39 -0.08 17.82
C ASP A 54 -7.46 -1.61 17.89
N ALA A 55 -6.32 -2.24 18.16
CA ALA A 55 -6.23 -3.67 18.30
C ALA A 55 -5.30 -4.03 19.46
N LEU A 56 -5.75 -4.96 20.31
CA LEU A 56 -4.93 -5.52 21.36
C LEU A 56 -4.31 -6.83 20.86
N LEU A 57 -2.98 -6.91 20.89
CA LEU A 57 -2.29 -8.18 20.63
C LEU A 57 -2.31 -9.04 21.90
N PRO A 58 -2.80 -10.29 21.84
CA PRO A 58 -2.69 -11.20 22.97
C PRO A 58 -1.21 -11.46 23.32
N ALA A 59 -0.91 -11.46 24.61
CA ALA A 59 0.45 -11.73 25.09
C ALA A 59 0.93 -13.13 24.66
N ARG A 60 2.25 -13.34 24.69
CA ARG A 60 2.89 -14.64 24.41
C ARG A 60 2.68 -15.15 22.98
N GLY A 61 2.79 -14.27 21.99
CA GLY A 61 2.77 -14.64 20.56
C GLY A 61 1.38 -14.61 19.90
N GLY A 62 0.44 -13.86 20.48
CA GLY A 62 -0.89 -13.65 19.90
C GLY A 62 -0.86 -12.99 18.52
N ARG A 63 -1.97 -13.14 17.80
CA ARG A 63 -2.17 -12.59 16.45
C ARG A 63 -3.52 -11.91 16.40
N VAL A 64 -3.62 -10.83 15.62
CA VAL A 64 -4.88 -10.14 15.36
C VAL A 64 -4.91 -9.72 13.90
N LEU A 65 -6.10 -9.79 13.30
CA LEU A 65 -6.35 -9.24 11.97
C LEU A 65 -6.82 -7.80 12.13
N VAL A 66 -6.09 -6.85 11.58
CA VAL A 66 -6.39 -5.41 11.69
C VAL A 66 -6.82 -4.88 10.33
N ALA A 67 -7.99 -4.25 10.28
CA ALA A 67 -8.47 -3.61 9.06
C ALA A 67 -7.65 -2.35 8.76
N THR A 68 -7.33 -2.12 7.48
CA THR A 68 -6.53 -0.97 7.03
C THR A 68 -7.36 0.19 6.47
N GLY A 69 -8.67 -0.02 6.26
CA GLY A 69 -9.57 1.02 5.76
C GLY A 69 -9.39 1.38 4.27
N ILE A 70 -8.67 0.56 3.50
CA ILE A 70 -8.48 0.73 2.05
C ILE A 70 -8.79 -0.55 1.29
N ALA A 71 -9.13 -0.41 0.01
CA ALA A 71 -9.12 -1.48 -0.97
C ALA A 71 -8.18 -1.09 -2.11
N VAL A 72 -7.39 -2.05 -2.59
CA VAL A 72 -6.37 -1.85 -3.64
C VAL A 72 -6.68 -2.71 -4.85
N ALA A 73 -6.38 -2.20 -6.05
CA ALA A 73 -6.44 -2.96 -7.29
C ALA A 73 -5.02 -3.18 -7.83
N ILE A 74 -4.37 -4.24 -7.36
CA ILE A 74 -3.00 -4.57 -7.79
C ILE A 74 -3.01 -4.99 -9.27
N PRO A 75 -2.19 -4.36 -10.13
CA PRO A 75 -2.12 -4.73 -11.55
C PRO A 75 -1.69 -6.18 -11.74
N VAL A 76 -2.18 -6.80 -12.82
CA VAL A 76 -1.78 -8.16 -13.20
C VAL A 76 -0.26 -8.23 -13.39
N GLY A 77 0.37 -9.28 -12.85
CA GLY A 77 1.82 -9.46 -12.84
C GLY A 77 2.53 -8.89 -11.61
N PHE A 78 1.78 -8.33 -10.66
CA PHE A 78 2.29 -7.81 -9.39
C PHE A 78 1.60 -8.46 -8.20
N PHE A 79 2.23 -8.34 -7.03
CA PHE A 79 1.69 -8.73 -5.72
C PHE A 79 1.95 -7.60 -4.72
N GLY A 80 1.31 -7.66 -3.55
CA GLY A 80 1.45 -6.70 -2.46
C GLY A 80 1.62 -7.41 -1.14
#